data_AF-A0A6F9E8I0-F1
#
_entry.id   AF-A0A6F9E8I0-F1
#
_cell.length_a   1.000
_cell.length_b   1.000
_cell.length_c   1.000
_cell.angle_alpha   90.00
_cell.angle_beta   90.00
_cell.angle_gamma   90.00
#
_symmetry.space_group_name_H-M   'P 1'
#
loop_
_entity.id
_entity.type
_entity.pdbx_description
1 polymer ?
#
loop_
_entity_poly.entity_id
_entity_poly.type
_entity_poly.pdbx_seq_one_letter_code
_entity_poly.pdbx_strand_id
1 'polypeptide(L)'
;MKRWQGMTLAALPVVLGLVFIIGVFANWFPIQTGRSTEATASGSGSGGSSGPVDTSDPGAQIFSQSCASCHGANLEGQTGPKLLGIGSKMNEAQLVEYINNPKPVAGYPPIMPPKGGLQSDDQVKQVAAWLAKQK
;
A
#
# COMPACT_ATOMS: atom_id res chain seq x y z
N MET A 1 4.99 -19.55 -64.00
CA MET A 1 5.73 -18.69 -64.95
C MET A 1 6.56 -17.71 -64.13
N LYS A 2 7.90 -17.68 -64.31
CA LYS A 2 8.93 -16.82 -63.66
C LYS A 2 9.02 -16.94 -62.13
N ARG A 3 10.02 -17.55 -61.48
CA ARG A 3 11.49 -17.62 -61.71
C ARG A 3 12.05 -16.28 -62.19
N TRP A 4 12.44 -15.41 -61.26
CA TRP A 4 13.71 -14.70 -61.39
C TRP A 4 14.32 -14.27 -60.05
N GLN A 5 15.56 -14.73 -59.88
CA GLN A 5 16.70 -14.28 -59.08
C GLN A 5 16.67 -12.81 -58.63
N GLY A 6 17.22 -12.40 -57.50
CA GLY A 6 18.32 -12.95 -56.71
C GLY A 6 19.31 -11.80 -56.45
N MET A 7 19.73 -11.61 -55.21
CA MET A 7 20.95 -10.88 -54.83
C MET A 7 21.26 -11.32 -53.40
N THR A 8 22.20 -12.27 -53.21
CA THR A 8 23.63 -12.02 -52.94
C THR A 8 23.79 -11.28 -51.60
N LEU A 9 24.56 -11.71 -50.60
CA LEU A 9 25.81 -12.48 -50.57
C LEU A 9 26.02 -12.87 -49.09
N ALA A 10 26.66 -14.04 -48.87
CA ALA A 10 27.71 -14.31 -47.89
C ALA A 10 27.69 -13.62 -46.49
N ALA A 11 28.00 -14.25 -45.36
CA ALA A 11 28.52 -15.57 -45.07
C ALA A 11 28.67 -15.65 -43.54
N LEU A 12 28.24 -16.79 -42.97
CA LEU A 12 28.96 -17.59 -41.95
C LEU A 12 29.26 -17.01 -40.54
N PRO A 13 29.44 -17.89 -39.53
CA PRO A 13 28.69 -17.87 -38.28
C PRO A 13 29.60 -17.78 -37.04
N VAL A 14 29.00 -18.03 -35.87
CA VAL A 14 29.67 -18.35 -34.59
C VAL A 14 30.17 -17.14 -33.80
N VAL A 15 29.37 -16.67 -32.84
CA VAL A 15 29.81 -16.62 -31.43
C VAL A 15 28.58 -16.81 -30.53
N LEU A 16 28.58 -17.95 -29.85
CA LEU A 16 28.03 -18.21 -28.51
C LEU A 16 27.44 -17.01 -27.74
N GLY A 17 26.20 -17.20 -27.29
CA GLY A 17 25.87 -17.19 -25.85
C GLY A 17 25.85 -15.85 -25.11
N LEU A 18 24.67 -15.54 -24.60
CA LEU A 18 24.40 -14.63 -23.47
C LEU A 18 24.67 -13.13 -23.70
N VAL A 19 23.79 -12.33 -23.10
CA VAL A 19 23.80 -10.86 -23.01
C VAL A 19 23.14 -10.17 -24.21
N PHE A 20 21.86 -9.80 -24.06
CA PHE A 20 21.31 -8.45 -24.32
C PHE A 20 19.75 -8.42 -24.19
N ILE A 21 19.20 -9.07 -23.16
CA ILE A 21 17.86 -8.77 -22.59
C ILE A 21 17.96 -7.64 -21.53
N ILE A 22 19.09 -6.93 -21.43
CA ILE A 22 19.39 -5.97 -20.35
C ILE A 22 19.25 -4.51 -20.83
N GLY A 23 18.21 -4.22 -21.62
CA GLY A 23 17.92 -2.85 -22.09
C GLY A 23 16.63 -2.25 -21.54
N VAL A 24 15.69 -3.09 -21.04
CA VAL A 24 14.33 -2.64 -20.68
C VAL A 24 13.99 -2.88 -19.20
N PHE A 25 14.85 -3.57 -18.44
CA PHE A 25 14.63 -3.85 -17.01
C PHE A 25 15.24 -2.83 -16.04
N ALA A 26 15.91 -1.77 -16.53
CA ALA A 26 16.61 -0.80 -15.70
C ALA A 26 15.73 0.34 -15.16
N ASN A 27 14.43 0.39 -15.49
CA ASN A 27 13.52 1.46 -15.01
C ASN A 27 12.34 0.98 -14.15
N TRP A 28 12.30 -0.31 -13.77
CA TRP A 28 11.19 -0.86 -12.97
C TRP A 28 11.59 -1.65 -11.73
N PHE A 29 12.89 -1.85 -11.48
CA PHE A 29 13.37 -2.55 -10.28
C PHE A 29 14.61 -1.86 -9.71
N PRO A 30 14.52 -1.11 -8.59
CA PRO A 30 15.69 -0.85 -7.76
C PRO A 30 16.18 -2.19 -7.19
N ILE A 31 17.29 -2.67 -7.75
CA ILE A 31 18.06 -3.80 -7.20
C ILE A 31 18.66 -3.33 -5.87
N GLN A 32 18.05 -3.73 -4.75
CA GLN A 32 18.60 -3.53 -3.42
C GLN A 32 19.43 -4.77 -3.04
N THR A 33 20.70 -4.75 -3.45
CA THR A 33 21.73 -5.66 -2.94
C THR A 33 22.26 -5.11 -1.62
N GLY A 34 21.76 -5.65 -0.51
CA GLY A 34 22.29 -5.42 0.83
C GLY A 34 22.03 -6.65 1.71
N ARG A 35 23.10 -7.38 1.98
CA ARG A 35 23.13 -8.67 2.68
C ARG A 35 22.83 -8.52 4.17
N SER A 36 22.18 -9.55 4.69
CA SER A 36 21.87 -9.89 6.07
C SER A 36 22.92 -9.53 7.12
N THR A 37 22.45 -8.97 8.23
CA THR A 37 22.84 -9.37 9.60
C THR A 37 21.82 -8.84 10.61
N GLU A 38 21.47 -9.73 11.55
CA GLU A 38 21.09 -9.42 12.94
C GLU A 38 19.63 -9.04 13.25
N ALA A 39 18.96 -10.02 13.85
CA ALA A 39 17.89 -9.79 14.79
C ALA A 39 18.34 -8.77 15.85
N THR A 40 17.67 -7.62 15.87
CA THR A 40 17.54 -6.81 17.06
C THR A 40 16.12 -6.28 17.05
N ALA A 41 15.33 -6.74 18.02
CA ALA A 41 14.12 -6.07 18.42
C ALA A 41 14.48 -4.60 18.71
N SER A 42 14.01 -3.70 17.87
CA SER A 42 14.07 -2.27 18.15
C SER A 42 12.71 -1.70 17.80
N GLY A 43 12.00 -1.29 18.85
CA GLY A 43 10.69 -0.68 18.75
C GLY A 43 10.75 0.52 17.82
N SER A 44 9.92 0.50 16.78
CA SER A 44 9.71 1.67 15.94
C SER A 44 8.72 2.60 16.65
N GLY A 45 9.21 3.22 17.72
CA GLY A 45 8.67 4.50 18.18
C GLY A 45 9.10 5.56 17.18
N SER A 46 8.36 5.68 16.08
CA SER A 46 8.51 6.81 15.17
C SER A 46 7.44 7.83 15.49
N GLY A 47 7.78 8.70 16.45
CA GLY A 47 7.09 9.97 16.66
C GLY A 47 7.33 10.88 15.47
N GLY A 48 6.40 10.86 14.52
CA GLY A 48 6.24 11.89 13.50
C GLY A 48 5.15 12.86 13.97
N SER A 49 5.54 14.12 14.18
CA SER A 49 4.69 15.19 14.67
C SER A 49 3.57 15.52 13.68
N SER A 50 2.41 15.81 14.26
CA SER A 50 1.10 16.09 13.68
C SER A 50 1.09 17.14 12.55
N GLY A 51 0.43 16.78 11.44
CA GLY A 51 0.03 17.63 10.32
C GLY A 51 -1.01 16.87 9.45
N PRO A 52 -1.89 17.56 8.69
CA PRO A 52 -3.06 16.94 8.08
C PRO A 52 -2.65 15.84 7.08
N VAL A 53 -3.01 14.60 7.41
CA VAL A 53 -3.00 13.42 6.55
C VAL A 53 -1.69 13.27 5.74
N ASP A 54 -0.66 12.66 6.34
CA ASP A 54 0.51 12.20 5.58
C ASP A 54 0.07 11.23 4.46
N THR A 55 -0.18 11.75 3.26
CA THR A 55 -0.67 10.98 2.10
C THR A 55 0.36 10.00 1.53
N SER A 56 1.61 10.13 1.99
CA SER A 56 2.69 9.19 1.68
C SER A 56 2.64 7.93 2.56
N ASP A 57 1.88 7.93 3.66
CA ASP A 57 1.71 6.75 4.51
C ASP A 57 0.79 5.74 3.80
N PRO A 58 1.19 4.45 3.68
CA PRO A 58 0.33 3.42 3.09
C PRO A 58 -1.06 3.34 3.73
N GLY A 59 -1.16 3.59 5.04
CA GLY A 59 -2.44 3.62 5.74
C GLY A 59 -3.35 4.77 5.30
N ALA A 60 -2.78 5.94 4.99
CA ALA A 60 -3.53 7.07 4.45
C ALA A 60 -4.09 6.76 3.07
N GLN A 61 -3.31 6.10 2.20
CA GLN A 61 -3.75 5.72 0.86
C GLN A 61 -4.88 4.69 0.90
N ILE A 62 -4.81 3.73 1.81
CA ILE A 62 -5.88 2.76 2.04
C ILE A 62 -7.13 3.47 2.55
N PHE A 63 -6.97 4.39 3.51
CA PHE A 63 -8.09 5.18 4.03
C PHE A 63 -8.80 5.96 2.93
N SER A 64 -8.06 6.68 2.09
CA SER A 64 -8.63 7.45 0.98
C SER A 64 -9.39 6.59 -0.03
N GLN A 65 -8.93 5.37 -0.29
CA GLN A 65 -9.54 4.47 -1.27
C GLN A 65 -10.77 3.73 -0.74
N SER A 66 -10.78 3.35 0.54
CA SER A 66 -11.78 2.42 1.08
C SER A 66 -12.66 3.00 2.18
N CYS A 67 -12.23 4.07 2.86
CA CYS A 67 -12.88 4.55 4.08
C CYS A 67 -13.43 5.98 3.95
N ALA A 68 -12.78 6.83 3.16
CA ALA A 68 -13.09 8.26 3.04
C ALA A 68 -14.52 8.55 2.52
N SER A 69 -15.10 7.65 1.73
CA SER A 69 -16.49 7.79 1.23
C SER A 69 -17.52 7.80 2.36
N CYS A 70 -17.24 7.14 3.49
CA CYS A 70 -18.11 7.11 4.66
C CYS A 70 -17.61 8.02 5.79
N HIS A 71 -16.29 8.08 5.99
CA HIS A 71 -15.67 8.80 7.13
C HIS A 71 -15.15 10.21 6.78
N GLY A 72 -15.35 10.67 5.54
CA GLY A 72 -14.85 11.95 5.06
C GLY A 72 -13.38 11.88 4.64
N ALA A 73 -12.98 12.72 3.69
CA ALA A 73 -11.61 12.74 3.17
C ALA A 73 -10.59 13.23 4.21
N ASN A 74 -11.04 14.08 5.15
CA ASN A 74 -10.25 14.65 6.23
C ASN A 74 -10.68 14.10 7.60
N LEU A 75 -11.28 12.89 7.63
CA LEU A 75 -11.75 12.24 8.86
C LEU A 75 -12.88 13.00 9.58
N GLU A 76 -13.55 13.93 8.89
CA GLU A 76 -14.61 14.77 9.46
C GLU A 76 -15.90 14.02 9.78
N GLY A 77 -16.06 12.82 9.22
CA GLY A 77 -17.30 12.03 9.30
C GLY A 77 -18.32 12.46 8.24
N GLN A 78 -19.08 11.49 7.74
CA GLN A 78 -20.20 11.71 6.81
C GLN A 78 -21.30 10.70 7.16
N THR A 79 -21.41 9.63 6.37
CA THR A 79 -22.29 8.48 6.66
C THR A 79 -21.80 7.67 7.86
N GLY A 80 -20.48 7.66 8.08
CA GLY A 80 -19.82 7.10 9.26
C GLY A 80 -19.34 8.19 10.21
N PRO A 81 -18.99 7.82 11.46
CA PRO A 81 -18.55 8.78 12.47
C PRO A 81 -17.26 9.50 12.10
N LYS A 82 -17.09 10.68 12.67
CA LYS A 82 -15.83 11.43 12.67
C LYS A 82 -14.70 10.58 13.27
N LEU A 83 -13.58 10.49 12.56
CA LEU A 83 -12.37 9.77 13.00
C LEU A 83 -11.22 10.71 13.36
N LEU A 84 -11.37 12.02 13.14
CA LEU A 84 -10.37 12.99 13.56
C LEU A 84 -10.22 12.95 15.08
N GLY A 85 -8.99 12.70 15.56
CA GLY A 85 -8.67 12.51 16.96
C GLY A 85 -8.89 11.10 17.51
N ILE A 86 -9.17 10.11 16.65
CA ILE A 86 -9.39 8.73 17.09
C ILE A 86 -8.15 8.12 17.76
N GLY A 87 -6.94 8.52 17.35
CA GLY A 87 -5.68 8.08 17.95
C GLY A 87 -5.49 8.56 19.39
N SER A 88 -6.28 9.54 19.84
CA SER A 88 -6.34 9.96 21.25
C SER A 88 -7.30 9.09 22.09
N LYS A 89 -8.20 8.34 21.44
CA LYS A 89 -9.22 7.50 22.10
C LYS A 89 -8.91 6.01 22.03
N MET A 90 -8.29 5.57 20.95
CA MET A 90 -7.97 4.18 20.68
C MET A 90 -6.53 4.05 20.23
N ASN A 91 -5.85 3.03 20.74
CA ASN A 91 -4.55 2.63 20.21
C ASN A 91 -4.71 1.76 18.95
N GLU A 92 -3.60 1.49 18.27
CA GLU A 92 -3.57 0.70 17.02
C GLU A 92 -4.24 -0.67 17.18
N ALA A 93 -3.95 -1.42 18.25
CA ALA A 93 -4.51 -2.75 18.46
C ALA A 93 -6.05 -2.71 18.63
N GLN A 94 -6.55 -1.71 19.35
CA GLN A 94 -8.00 -1.49 19.49
C GLN A 94 -8.64 -1.12 18.16
N LEU A 95 -7.95 -0.33 17.32
CA LEU A 95 -8.42 0.02 15.99
C LEU A 95 -8.46 -1.19 15.06
N VAL A 96 -7.43 -2.05 15.07
CA VAL A 96 -7.42 -3.30 14.30
C VAL A 96 -8.60 -4.19 14.68
N GLU A 97 -8.82 -4.40 15.97
CA GLU A 97 -9.94 -5.20 16.46
C GLU A 97 -11.30 -4.63 16.02
N TYR A 98 -11.46 -3.31 16.17
CA TYR A 98 -12.70 -2.64 15.78
C TYR A 98 -12.93 -2.67 14.27
N ILE A 99 -11.90 -2.52 13.44
CA ILE A 99 -12.04 -2.59 11.99
C ILE A 99 -12.38 -4.00 11.53
N ASN A 100 -11.77 -5.03 12.13
CA ASN A 100 -12.08 -6.43 11.81
C ASN A 100 -13.52 -6.78 12.18
N ASN A 101 -13.97 -6.37 13.36
CA ASN A 101 -15.31 -6.65 13.87
C ASN A 101 -16.01 -5.37 14.35
N PRO A 102 -16.58 -4.58 13.42
CA PRO A 102 -17.16 -3.29 13.74
C PRO A 102 -18.41 -3.42 14.60
N LYS A 103 -18.46 -2.65 15.68
CA LYS A 103 -19.62 -2.59 16.58
C LYS A 103 -20.54 -1.44 16.19
N PRO A 104 -21.87 -1.57 16.35
CA PRO A 104 -22.79 -0.47 16.11
C PRO A 104 -22.39 0.78 16.90
N VAL A 105 -22.41 1.93 16.23
CA VAL A 105 -22.18 3.24 16.85
C VAL A 105 -23.52 3.96 16.97
N ALA A 106 -23.84 4.45 18.16
CA ALA A 106 -25.07 5.21 18.38
C ALA A 106 -25.14 6.42 17.44
N GLY A 107 -26.28 6.60 16.77
CA GLY A 107 -26.49 7.69 15.81
C GLY A 107 -25.99 7.41 14.39
N TYR A 108 -25.41 6.23 14.12
CA TYR A 108 -24.98 5.83 12.77
C TYR A 108 -25.61 4.49 12.37
N PRO A 109 -25.93 4.31 11.07
CA PRO A 109 -26.46 3.04 10.59
C PRO A 109 -25.36 1.96 10.69
N PRO A 110 -25.69 0.70 11.07
CA PRO A 110 -24.72 -0.38 11.22
C PRO A 110 -24.32 -0.97 9.85
N ILE A 111 -23.75 -0.13 8.99
CA ILE A 111 -23.38 -0.46 7.61
C ILE A 111 -21.89 -0.70 7.42
N MET A 112 -21.08 -0.50 8.46
CA MET A 112 -19.64 -0.70 8.36
C MET A 112 -19.37 -2.19 8.09
N PRO A 113 -18.79 -2.54 6.93
CA PRO A 113 -18.53 -3.94 6.60
C PRO A 113 -17.40 -4.52 7.48
N PRO A 114 -17.35 -5.85 7.65
CA PRO A 114 -16.22 -6.52 8.28
C PRO A 114 -14.90 -6.12 7.62
N LYS A 115 -13.83 -6.01 8.43
CA LYS A 115 -12.51 -5.53 7.99
C LYS A 115 -12.52 -4.13 7.35
N GLY A 116 -13.57 -3.34 7.55
CA GLY A 116 -13.75 -2.07 6.85
C GLY A 116 -13.85 -2.19 5.33
N GLY A 117 -14.18 -3.39 4.82
CA GLY A 117 -14.24 -3.68 3.38
C GLY A 117 -12.88 -4.04 2.76
N LEU A 118 -11.84 -4.14 3.57
CA LEU A 118 -10.49 -4.52 3.14
C LEU A 118 -10.37 -6.03 2.99
N GLN A 119 -9.54 -6.46 2.04
CA GLN A 119 -9.36 -7.88 1.73
C GLN A 119 -8.28 -8.52 2.61
N SER A 120 -7.22 -7.78 2.98
CA SER A 120 -6.11 -8.31 3.77
C SER A 120 -6.03 -7.76 5.19
N ASP A 121 -5.53 -8.57 6.11
CA ASP A 121 -5.28 -8.15 7.51
C ASP A 121 -4.15 -7.12 7.59
N ASP A 122 -3.20 -7.18 6.66
CA ASP A 122 -2.10 -6.22 6.61
C ASP A 122 -2.58 -4.84 6.21
N GLN A 123 -3.56 -4.73 5.31
CA GLN A 123 -4.22 -3.46 5.00
C GLN A 123 -4.93 -2.90 6.25
N VAL A 124 -5.62 -3.76 7.02
CA VAL A 124 -6.27 -3.37 8.28
C VAL A 124 -5.24 -2.83 9.28
N LYS A 125 -4.11 -3.51 9.45
CA LYS A 125 -3.03 -3.03 10.33
C LYS A 125 -2.45 -1.70 9.86
N GLN A 126 -2.17 -1.56 8.56
CA GLN A 126 -1.62 -0.33 7.99
C GLN A 126 -2.54 0.87 8.22
N VAL A 127 -3.85 0.74 7.94
CA VAL A 127 -4.79 1.83 8.18
C VAL A 127 -5.00 2.10 9.67
N ALA A 128 -5.02 1.07 10.52
CA ALA A 128 -5.13 1.23 11.96
C ALA A 128 -3.92 1.94 12.58
N ALA A 129 -2.71 1.57 12.15
CA ALA A 129 -1.46 2.19 12.59
C ALA A 129 -1.42 3.68 12.21
N TRP A 130 -1.90 4.00 11.01
CA TRP A 130 -2.03 5.39 10.57
C TRP A 130 -3.11 6.16 11.35
N LEU A 131 -4.29 5.56 11.57
CA LEU A 131 -5.39 6.17 12.35
C LEU A 131 -4.98 6.43 13.81
N ALA A 132 -4.15 5.58 14.41
CA ALA A 132 -3.63 5.77 15.76
C ALA A 132 -2.76 7.03 15.91
N LYS A 133 -2.21 7.55 14.81
CA LYS A 133 -1.45 8.81 14.78
C LYS A 133 -2.35 10.05 14.68
N GLN A 134 -3.62 9.89 14.32
CA GLN A 134 -4.57 10.99 14.12
C GLN A 134 -5.16 11.43 15.45
N LYS A 135 -4.55 12.43 16.09
CA LYS A 135 -4.86 12.89 17.45
C LYS A 135 -5.63 14.19 17.52
#